data_AF-D4F8U9-F1
#
_entry.id   AF-D4F8U9-F1
#
_cell.length_a   1.000
_cell.length_b   1.000
_cell.length_c   1.000
_cell.angle_alpha   90.00
_cell.angle_beta   90.00
_cell.angle_gamma   90.00
#
_symmetry.space_group_name_H-M   'P 1'
#
loop_
_entity.id
_entity.type
_entity.pdbx_description
1 polymer ?
#
loop_
_entity_poly.entity_id
_entity_poly.type
_entity_poly.pdbx_seq_one_letter_code
_entity_poly.pdbx_strand_id
1 'polypeptide(L)'
;MIRRWFWREWRTPSLLIVWLALVLAVACVLALGRIGDRLDQGLQRQGREAIAADRVLRSYQPLAEAWLTQARNDEVRVSQQWVFSTMVYAAGQLQLAEVKAVDAAYPLYGRLATQPPGLALRPGEALLAPRLMAQLALRPGDSVEVGDITLRVAGELTQEPDAAFSLLRTAPRLLITLADARRSGIVQPGSRVSYRYGLAGSRAALARYDAYLSTRLQPD
;
A
#
# COMPACT_ATOMS: atom_id res chain seq x y z
N MET A 1 2.27 -9.27 65.35
CA MET A 1 0.86 -9.17 65.78
C MET A 1 0.00 -8.27 64.88
N ILE A 2 0.51 -7.15 64.34
CA ILE A 2 -0.21 -6.25 63.41
C ILE A 2 -0.81 -6.96 62.17
N ARG A 3 -0.10 -7.94 61.57
CA ARG A 3 -0.52 -8.60 60.33
C ARG A 3 -1.86 -9.36 60.43
N ARG A 4 -2.19 -9.91 61.61
CA ARG A 4 -3.45 -10.64 61.85
C ARG A 4 -4.63 -9.70 62.05
N TRP A 5 -4.41 -8.55 62.70
CA TRP A 5 -5.42 -7.52 62.88
C TRP A 5 -5.78 -6.86 61.55
N PHE A 6 -4.77 -6.54 60.73
CA PHE A 6 -4.96 -5.99 59.39
C PHE A 6 -5.77 -6.92 58.46
N TRP A 7 -5.52 -8.23 58.53
CA TRP A 7 -6.28 -9.24 57.75
C TRP A 7 -7.73 -9.43 58.22
N ARG A 8 -8.01 -9.15 59.49
CA ARG A 8 -9.38 -9.18 60.05
C ARG A 8 -10.14 -7.93 59.65
N GLU A 9 -9.51 -6.77 59.72
CA GLU A 9 -10.09 -5.48 59.33
C GLU A 9 -10.33 -5.38 57.82
N TRP A 10 -9.50 -6.04 57.00
CA TRP A 10 -9.71 -6.14 55.55
C TRP A 10 -11.02 -6.86 55.18
N ARG A 11 -11.57 -7.69 56.08
CA ARG A 11 -12.85 -8.39 55.89
C ARG A 11 -14.06 -7.59 56.39
N THR A 12 -13.86 -6.38 56.91
CA THR A 12 -14.97 -5.50 57.28
C THR A 12 -15.69 -5.07 56.00
N PRO A 13 -17.03 -5.20 55.91
CA PRO A 13 -17.78 -5.03 54.67
C PRO A 13 -17.61 -3.64 54.03
N SER A 14 -17.36 -2.59 54.81
CA SER A 14 -17.11 -1.24 54.32
C SER A 14 -15.80 -1.11 53.51
N LEU A 15 -14.71 -1.73 53.98
CA LEU A 15 -13.41 -1.72 53.28
C LEU A 15 -13.43 -2.58 52.02
N LEU A 16 -14.19 -3.69 52.02
CA LEU A 16 -14.40 -4.51 50.84
C LEU A 16 -15.11 -3.75 49.72
N ILE A 17 -16.11 -2.93 50.04
CA ILE A 17 -16.83 -2.11 49.05
C ILE A 17 -15.89 -1.08 48.41
N VAL A 18 -15.08 -0.37 49.22
CA VAL A 18 -14.10 0.61 48.71
C VAL A 18 -13.03 -0.06 47.86
N TRP A 19 -12.53 -1.22 48.30
CA TRP A 19 -11.54 -1.99 47.55
C TRP A 19 -12.10 -2.49 46.22
N LEU A 20 -13.33 -3.03 46.22
CA LEU A 20 -14.01 -3.48 45.00
C LEU A 20 -14.22 -2.31 44.02
N ALA A 21 -14.63 -1.14 44.52
CA ALA A 21 -14.79 0.07 43.71
C ALA A 21 -13.47 0.53 43.09
N LEU A 22 -12.36 0.48 43.84
CA LEU A 22 -11.04 0.83 43.35
C LEU A 22 -10.56 -0.17 42.27
N VAL A 23 -10.71 -1.46 42.52
CA VAL A 23 -10.36 -2.51 41.55
C VAL A 23 -11.20 -2.36 40.28
N LEU A 24 -12.50 -2.09 40.41
CA LEU A 24 -13.39 -1.85 39.27
C LEU A 24 -12.96 -0.62 38.48
N ALA A 25 -12.61 0.48 39.15
CA ALA A 25 -12.13 1.70 38.49
C ALA A 25 -10.83 1.45 37.71
N VAL A 26 -9.84 0.79 38.33
CA VAL A 26 -8.56 0.46 37.67
C VAL A 26 -8.76 -0.54 36.52
N ALA A 27 -9.61 -1.55 36.70
CA ALA A 27 -9.96 -2.50 35.66
C ALA A 27 -10.63 -1.82 34.47
N CYS A 28 -11.50 -0.83 34.72
CA CYS A 28 -12.16 -0.04 33.67
C CYS A 28 -11.14 0.75 32.85
N VAL A 29 -10.20 1.45 33.50
CA VAL A 29 -9.14 2.23 32.83
C VAL A 29 -8.21 1.32 32.01
N LEU A 30 -7.79 0.18 32.57
CA LEU A 30 -6.95 -0.79 31.85
C LEU A 30 -7.67 -1.43 30.66
N ALA A 31 -8.95 -1.78 30.82
CA ALA A 31 -9.77 -2.34 29.75
C ALA A 31 -9.92 -1.33 28.59
N LEU A 32 -10.19 -0.06 28.91
CA LEU A 32 -10.31 0.99 27.90
C LEU A 32 -9.00 1.20 27.13
N GLY A 33 -7.85 1.23 27.83
CA GLY A 33 -6.53 1.32 27.19
C GLY A 33 -6.24 0.14 26.25
N ARG A 34 -6.54 -1.09 26.70
CA ARG A 34 -6.34 -2.30 25.88
C ARG A 34 -7.26 -2.36 24.66
N ILE A 35 -8.47 -1.82 24.74
CA ILE A 35 -9.36 -1.71 23.60
C ILE A 35 -8.78 -0.73 22.58
N GLY A 36 -8.27 0.43 23.04
CA GLY A 36 -7.59 1.40 22.19
C GLY A 36 -6.41 0.80 21.42
N ASP A 37 -5.50 0.11 22.10
CA ASP A 37 -4.34 -0.53 21.46
C ASP A 37 -4.74 -1.59 20.42
N ARG A 38 -5.79 -2.36 20.70
CA ARG A 38 -6.29 -3.37 19.75
C ARG A 38 -6.97 -2.73 18.54
N LEU A 39 -7.72 -1.66 18.75
CA LEU A 39 -8.32 -0.91 17.65
C LEU A 39 -7.23 -0.28 16.76
N ASP A 40 -6.22 0.36 17.35
CA ASP A 40 -5.11 0.94 16.59
C ASP A 40 -4.33 -0.13 15.81
N GLN A 41 -4.01 -1.26 16.43
CA GLN A 41 -3.36 -2.38 15.74
C GLN A 41 -4.23 -2.99 14.63
N GLY A 42 -5.54 -3.11 14.86
CA GLY A 42 -6.49 -3.60 13.86
C GLY A 42 -6.59 -2.67 12.65
N LEU A 43 -6.73 -1.37 12.91
CA LEU A 43 -6.75 -0.32 11.88
C LEU A 43 -5.43 -0.25 11.13
N GLN A 44 -4.28 -0.37 11.80
CA GLN A 44 -2.98 -0.41 11.13
C GLN A 44 -2.82 -1.63 10.24
N ARG A 45 -3.27 -2.83 10.65
CA ARG A 45 -3.19 -4.03 9.81
C ARG A 45 -4.07 -3.91 8.57
N GLN A 46 -5.32 -3.47 8.74
CA GLN A 46 -6.24 -3.22 7.62
C GLN A 46 -5.72 -2.10 6.71
N GLY A 47 -5.11 -1.06 7.29
CA GLY A 47 -4.48 0.04 6.56
C GLY A 47 -3.28 -0.40 5.72
N ARG A 48 -2.43 -1.29 6.23
CA ARG A 48 -1.24 -1.84 5.52
C ARG A 48 -1.64 -2.66 4.30
N GLU A 49 -2.70 -3.46 4.43
CA GLU A 49 -3.28 -4.19 3.30
C GLU A 49 -3.87 -3.21 2.27
N ALA A 50 -4.56 -2.17 2.72
CA ALA A 50 -5.21 -1.17 1.86
C ALA A 50 -4.24 -0.22 1.13
N ILE A 51 -2.98 -0.11 1.55
CA ILE A 51 -1.92 0.63 0.82
C ILE A 51 -0.86 -0.30 0.22
N ALA A 52 -1.03 -1.62 0.37
CA ALA A 52 -0.11 -2.67 -0.06
C ALA A 52 1.34 -2.52 0.46
N ALA A 53 1.55 -1.79 1.56
CA ALA A 53 2.85 -1.41 2.13
C ALA A 53 2.72 -1.00 3.61
N ASP A 54 3.85 -0.87 4.32
CA ASP A 54 3.88 -0.33 5.70
C ASP A 54 3.91 1.19 5.71
N ARG A 55 4.65 1.74 4.76
CA ARG A 55 4.74 3.17 4.46
C ARG A 55 4.72 3.33 2.95
N VAL A 56 4.17 4.43 2.48
CA VAL A 56 4.20 4.80 1.07
C VAL A 56 4.76 6.20 0.97
N LEU A 57 5.89 6.33 0.28
CA LEU A 57 6.44 7.63 -0.08
C LEU A 57 5.94 7.99 -1.48
N ARG A 58 5.41 9.20 -1.64
CA ARG A 58 4.93 9.74 -2.92
C ARG A 58 5.79 10.93 -3.29
N SER A 59 6.17 11.01 -4.56
CA SER A 59 6.95 12.11 -5.11
C SER A 59 6.54 12.38 -6.55
N TYR A 60 6.69 13.62 -7.00
CA TYR A 60 6.56 13.99 -8.42
C TYR A 60 7.89 13.93 -9.17
N GLN A 61 8.99 13.69 -8.45
CA GLN A 61 10.32 13.47 -9.00
C GLN A 61 10.85 12.09 -8.60
N PRO A 62 11.66 11.45 -9.46
CA PRO A 62 12.28 10.18 -9.10
C PRO A 62 13.17 10.35 -7.87
N LEU A 63 13.03 9.45 -6.89
CA LEU A 63 13.88 9.46 -5.70
C LEU A 63 15.34 9.17 -6.07
N ALA A 64 16.26 9.84 -5.38
CA ALA A 64 17.69 9.56 -5.51
C ALA A 64 17.99 8.10 -5.16
N GLU A 65 18.79 7.42 -5.98
CA GLU A 65 19.14 6.01 -5.76
C GLU A 65 19.82 5.77 -4.40
N ALA A 66 20.53 6.77 -3.88
CA ALA A 66 21.12 6.72 -2.55
C ALA A 66 20.09 6.43 -1.45
N TRP A 67 18.87 6.96 -1.57
CA TRP A 67 17.81 6.75 -0.58
C TRP A 67 17.26 5.32 -0.66
N LEU A 68 17.13 4.79 -1.87
CA LEU A 68 16.71 3.40 -2.10
C LEU A 68 17.76 2.40 -1.61
N THR A 69 19.04 2.72 -1.78
CA THR A 69 20.15 1.90 -1.28
C THR A 69 20.21 1.96 0.25
N GLN A 70 20.00 3.13 0.85
CA GLN A 70 19.90 3.24 2.31
C GLN A 70 18.75 2.42 2.87
N ALA A 71 17.56 2.45 2.26
CA ALA A 71 16.44 1.61 2.67
C ALA A 71 16.81 0.11 2.68
N ARG A 72 17.52 -0.34 1.64
CA ARG A 72 18.01 -1.73 1.56
C ARG A 72 19.04 -2.04 2.65
N ASN A 73 19.94 -1.11 2.96
CA ASN A 73 20.92 -1.26 4.06
C ASN A 73 20.23 -1.36 5.42
N ASP A 74 19.10 -0.67 5.61
CA ASP A 74 18.29 -0.74 6.82
C ASP A 74 17.37 -1.97 6.89
N GLU A 75 17.50 -2.93 5.97
CA GLU A 75 16.67 -4.14 5.82
C GLU A 75 15.19 -3.84 5.49
N VAL A 76 14.93 -2.70 4.85
CA VAL A 76 13.60 -2.31 4.36
C VAL A 76 13.44 -2.80 2.92
N ARG A 77 12.40 -3.60 2.67
CA ARG A 77 11.96 -3.96 1.32
C ARG A 77 11.29 -2.77 0.67
N VAL A 78 11.72 -2.45 -0.55
CA VAL A 78 11.17 -1.36 -1.35
C VAL A 78 10.49 -1.92 -2.58
N SER A 79 9.27 -1.45 -2.88
CA SER A 79 8.59 -1.66 -4.15
C SER A 79 8.38 -0.31 -4.84
N GLN A 80 8.80 -0.23 -6.09
CA GLN A 80 8.68 0.96 -6.93
C GLN A 80 7.45 0.86 -7.83
N GLN A 81 6.73 1.98 -7.93
CA GLN A 81 5.56 2.10 -8.78
C GLN A 81 5.53 3.48 -9.45
N TRP A 82 5.20 3.54 -10.73
CA TRP A 82 4.96 4.79 -11.45
C TRP A 82 3.50 4.84 -11.87
N VAL A 83 2.82 5.94 -11.60
CA VAL A 83 1.42 6.14 -11.99
C VAL A 83 1.32 7.37 -12.87
N PHE A 84 0.76 7.20 -14.06
CA PHE A 84 0.58 8.27 -15.04
C PHE A 84 -0.63 7.98 -15.94
N SER A 85 -1.18 9.02 -16.54
CA SER A 85 -2.31 8.87 -17.48
C SER A 85 -1.82 9.06 -18.91
N THR A 86 -2.26 8.19 -19.81
CA THR A 86 -1.94 8.27 -21.24
C THR A 86 -3.09 7.75 -22.09
N MET A 87 -3.12 8.16 -23.35
CA MET A 87 -3.94 7.49 -24.35
C MET A 87 -3.33 6.12 -24.66
N VAL A 88 -4.20 5.13 -24.78
CA VAL A 88 -3.88 3.77 -25.22
C VAL A 88 -4.73 3.45 -26.45
N TYR A 89 -4.15 2.68 -27.36
CA TYR A 89 -4.79 2.33 -28.63
C TYR A 89 -4.91 0.82 -28.75
N ALA A 90 -6.08 0.34 -29.16
CA ALA A 90 -6.26 -1.05 -29.54
C ALA A 90 -7.47 -1.20 -30.44
N ALA A 91 -7.40 -2.14 -31.39
CA ALA A 91 -8.52 -2.52 -32.26
C ALA A 91 -9.25 -1.34 -32.93
N GLY A 92 -8.53 -0.27 -33.30
CA GLY A 92 -9.13 0.92 -33.92
C GLY A 92 -9.73 1.93 -32.94
N GLN A 93 -9.59 1.72 -31.63
CA GLN A 93 -10.15 2.59 -30.59
C GLN A 93 -9.05 3.22 -29.72
N LEU A 94 -9.24 4.49 -29.40
CA LEU A 94 -8.39 5.28 -28.52
C LEU A 94 -9.12 5.51 -27.20
N GLN A 95 -8.49 5.16 -26.07
CA GLN A 95 -9.05 5.39 -24.74
C GLN A 95 -7.99 6.00 -23.81
N LEU A 96 -8.43 6.88 -22.91
CA LEU A 96 -7.58 7.38 -21.83
C LEU A 96 -7.49 6.31 -20.74
N ALA A 97 -6.29 5.87 -20.39
CA ALA A 97 -6.06 4.92 -19.32
C ALA A 97 -5.08 5.47 -18.27
N GLU A 98 -5.28 5.09 -17.01
CA GLU A 98 -4.33 5.35 -15.93
C GLU A 98 -3.37 4.16 -15.84
N VAL A 99 -2.18 4.35 -16.37
CA VAL A 99 -1.12 3.35 -16.40
C VAL A 99 -0.41 3.32 -15.07
N LYS A 100 -0.33 2.13 -14.49
CA LYS A 100 0.47 1.85 -13.31
C LYS A 100 1.58 0.88 -13.70
N ALA A 101 2.81 1.36 -13.63
CA ALA A 101 3.99 0.56 -13.86
C ALA A 101 4.55 0.07 -12.53
N VAL A 102 4.82 -1.22 -12.40
CA VAL A 102 5.25 -1.83 -11.14
C VAL A 102 6.53 -2.65 -11.29
N ASP A 103 7.29 -2.76 -10.21
CA ASP A 103 8.40 -3.68 -10.11
C ASP A 103 7.96 -5.10 -9.74
N ALA A 104 8.92 -6.03 -9.76
CA ALA A 104 8.68 -7.42 -9.39
C ALA A 104 8.37 -7.62 -7.89
N ALA A 105 8.66 -6.63 -7.04
CA ALA A 105 8.38 -6.68 -5.61
C ALA A 105 6.92 -6.30 -5.27
N TYR A 106 6.18 -5.77 -6.24
CA TYR A 106 4.78 -5.41 -6.07
C TYR A 106 3.83 -6.62 -6.23
N PRO A 107 2.80 -6.77 -5.38
CA PRO A 107 2.54 -6.01 -4.16
C PRO A 107 3.38 -6.51 -2.96
N LEU A 108 3.76 -5.61 -2.03
CA LEU A 108 4.46 -6.01 -0.81
C LEU A 108 3.51 -6.68 0.20
N TYR A 109 2.27 -6.18 0.29
CA TYR A 109 1.18 -6.77 1.07
C TYR A 109 -0.11 -6.87 0.26
N GLY A 110 -0.96 -7.83 0.61
CA GLY A 110 -2.17 -8.15 -0.14
C GLY A 110 -1.89 -8.99 -1.38
N ARG A 111 -2.90 -9.17 -2.24
CA ARG A 111 -2.80 -9.92 -3.49
C ARG A 111 -3.55 -9.18 -4.59
N LEU A 112 -3.02 -9.28 -5.81
CA LEU A 112 -3.74 -8.86 -7.01
C LEU A 112 -4.81 -9.90 -7.31
N ALA A 113 -6.05 -9.45 -7.52
CA ALA A 113 -7.09 -10.29 -8.07
C ALA A 113 -7.09 -10.11 -9.58
N THR A 114 -6.88 -11.21 -10.29
CA THR A 114 -6.81 -11.25 -11.75
C THR A 114 -7.75 -12.31 -12.29
N GLN A 115 -8.11 -12.21 -13.57
CA GLN A 115 -8.76 -13.29 -14.30
C GLN A 115 -7.97 -13.62 -15.57
N PRO A 116 -7.46 -14.86 -15.72
CA PRO A 116 -7.46 -15.96 -14.73
C PRO A 116 -6.74 -15.64 -13.40
N PRO A 117 -7.09 -16.34 -12.29
CA PRO A 117 -6.54 -16.05 -10.98
C PRO A 117 -5.04 -16.38 -10.88
N GLY A 118 -4.27 -15.52 -10.21
CA GLY A 118 -2.86 -15.75 -9.96
C GLY A 118 -1.93 -15.41 -11.13
N LEU A 119 -2.38 -14.58 -12.07
CA LEU A 119 -1.52 -14.08 -13.13
C LEU A 119 -0.42 -13.20 -12.54
N ALA A 120 0.82 -13.57 -12.83
CA ALA A 120 1.99 -12.75 -12.53
C ALA A 120 2.32 -11.90 -13.77
N LEU A 121 2.44 -10.59 -13.57
CA LEU A 121 2.77 -9.65 -14.64
C LEU A 121 4.22 -9.87 -15.13
N ARG A 122 4.39 -10.08 -16.43
CA ARG A 122 5.71 -10.27 -17.07
C ARG A 122 6.04 -9.10 -17.99
N PRO A 123 7.34 -8.87 -18.28
CA PRO A 123 7.74 -7.87 -19.28
C PRO A 123 7.09 -8.17 -20.65
N GLY A 124 6.57 -7.14 -21.31
CA GLY A 124 5.83 -7.27 -22.57
C GLY A 124 4.34 -7.64 -22.41
N GLU A 125 3.86 -7.80 -21.18
CA GLU A 125 2.46 -8.07 -20.88
C GLU A 125 1.79 -6.90 -20.16
N ALA A 126 0.47 -6.79 -20.34
CA ALA A 126 -0.38 -5.82 -19.67
C ALA A 126 -1.58 -6.51 -19.03
N LEU A 127 -1.94 -6.07 -17.81
CA LEU A 127 -3.20 -6.44 -17.17
C LEU A 127 -4.14 -5.25 -17.17
N LEU A 128 -5.33 -5.41 -17.74
CA LEU A 128 -6.27 -4.32 -17.95
C LEU A 128 -7.47 -4.48 -17.04
N ALA A 129 -8.01 -3.37 -16.52
CA ALA A 129 -9.28 -3.41 -15.82
C ALA A 129 -10.42 -3.85 -16.78
N PRO A 130 -11.44 -4.57 -16.30
CA PRO A 130 -12.56 -5.02 -17.14
C PRO A 130 -13.22 -3.90 -17.94
N ARG A 131 -13.32 -2.70 -17.33
CA ARG A 131 -13.85 -1.50 -17.99
C ARG A 131 -13.02 -1.07 -19.19
N LEU A 132 -11.69 -1.09 -19.08
CA LEU A 132 -10.80 -0.72 -20.20
C LEU A 132 -10.86 -1.77 -21.32
N MET A 133 -10.90 -3.05 -20.96
CA MET A 133 -11.05 -4.13 -21.95
C MET A 133 -12.36 -4.01 -22.72
N ALA A 134 -13.48 -3.74 -22.03
CA ALA A 134 -14.76 -3.50 -22.67
C ALA A 134 -14.73 -2.26 -23.58
N GLN A 135 -14.09 -1.17 -23.15
CA GLN A 135 -13.98 0.08 -23.93
C GLN A 135 -13.05 0.00 -25.13
N LEU A 136 -12.15 -0.98 -25.19
CA LEU A 136 -11.26 -1.22 -26.32
C LEU A 136 -11.64 -2.48 -27.10
N ALA A 137 -12.75 -3.14 -26.73
CA ALA A 137 -13.18 -4.42 -27.28
C ALA A 137 -12.09 -5.52 -27.26
N LEU A 138 -11.24 -5.52 -26.22
CA LEU A 138 -10.10 -6.42 -26.06
C LEU A 138 -10.44 -7.70 -25.30
N ARG A 139 -9.74 -8.78 -25.62
CA ARG A 139 -9.76 -10.07 -24.92
C ARG A 139 -8.35 -10.46 -24.44
N PRO A 140 -8.23 -11.36 -23.44
CA PRO A 140 -6.93 -11.91 -23.07
C PRO A 140 -6.27 -12.59 -24.28
N GLY A 141 -5.01 -12.24 -24.55
CA GLY A 141 -4.25 -12.69 -25.72
C GLY A 141 -4.09 -11.61 -26.80
N ASP A 142 -4.96 -10.60 -26.83
CA ASP A 142 -4.87 -9.50 -27.78
C ASP A 142 -3.70 -8.55 -27.47
N SER A 143 -3.46 -7.58 -28.33
CA SER A 143 -2.41 -6.58 -28.18
C SER A 143 -2.99 -5.17 -27.96
N VAL A 144 -2.32 -4.40 -27.09
CA VAL A 144 -2.63 -2.99 -26.81
C VAL A 144 -1.37 -2.15 -27.01
N GLU A 145 -1.53 -1.02 -27.65
CA GLU A 145 -0.48 -0.03 -27.86
C GLU A 145 -0.53 1.01 -26.73
N VAL A 146 0.63 1.23 -26.12
CA VAL A 146 0.81 2.17 -25.01
C VAL A 146 2.05 3.02 -25.33
N GLY A 147 1.83 4.21 -25.88
CA GLY A 147 2.93 5.03 -26.40
C GLY A 147 3.60 4.33 -27.58
N ASP A 148 4.92 4.17 -27.52
CA ASP A 148 5.71 3.60 -28.62
C ASP A 148 5.87 2.06 -28.55
N ILE A 149 5.17 1.40 -27.61
CA ILE A 149 5.26 -0.06 -27.43
C ILE A 149 3.92 -0.76 -27.57
N THR A 150 3.99 -1.99 -28.06
CA THR A 150 2.87 -2.92 -28.11
C THR A 150 3.04 -3.97 -27.02
N LEU A 151 1.99 -4.19 -26.22
CA LEU A 151 1.96 -5.12 -25.10
C LEU A 151 0.85 -6.15 -25.31
N ARG A 152 1.10 -7.39 -24.88
CA ARG A 152 0.07 -8.45 -24.91
C ARG A 152 -0.80 -8.37 -23.67
N VAL A 153 -2.12 -8.39 -23.84
CA VAL A 153 -3.08 -8.46 -22.75
C VAL A 153 -3.00 -9.85 -22.11
N ALA A 154 -2.42 -9.96 -20.92
CA ALA A 154 -2.33 -11.22 -20.20
C ALA A 154 -3.66 -11.65 -19.57
N GLY A 155 -4.48 -10.68 -19.19
CA GLY A 155 -5.77 -10.92 -18.55
C GLY A 155 -6.36 -9.68 -17.90
N GLU A 156 -7.44 -9.92 -17.15
CA GLU A 156 -8.19 -8.87 -16.47
C GLU A 156 -7.64 -8.62 -15.06
N LEU A 157 -7.55 -7.35 -14.68
CA LEU A 157 -7.23 -6.89 -13.33
C LEU A 157 -8.52 -6.49 -12.62
N THR A 158 -9.05 -7.39 -11.78
CA THR A 158 -10.32 -7.16 -11.09
C THR A 158 -10.15 -6.34 -9.82
N GLN A 159 -9.05 -6.54 -9.08
CA GLN A 159 -8.79 -5.80 -7.85
C GLN A 159 -7.29 -5.60 -7.59
N GLU A 160 -6.93 -4.38 -7.21
CA GLU A 160 -5.61 -4.05 -6.65
C GLU A 160 -5.70 -3.86 -5.13
N PRO A 161 -4.70 -4.32 -4.35
CA PRO A 161 -4.72 -4.15 -2.90
C PRO A 161 -4.63 -2.67 -2.48
N ASP A 162 -3.91 -1.83 -3.22
CA ASP A 162 -3.75 -0.40 -2.94
C ASP A 162 -4.82 0.49 -3.63
N ALA A 163 -5.88 -0.11 -4.17
CA ALA A 163 -6.95 0.62 -4.85
C ALA A 163 -7.84 1.45 -3.92
N ALA A 164 -7.93 1.09 -2.64
CA ALA A 164 -8.94 1.61 -1.71
C ALA A 164 -8.88 3.14 -1.52
N PHE A 165 -7.69 3.74 -1.62
CA PHE A 165 -7.49 5.19 -1.44
C PHE A 165 -7.61 6.02 -2.72
N SER A 166 -8.07 5.42 -3.81
CA SER A 166 -8.13 6.05 -5.13
C SER A 166 -9.56 5.95 -5.68
N LEU A 167 -10.51 6.37 -4.82
CA LEU A 167 -11.96 6.39 -5.09
C LEU A 167 -12.36 7.42 -6.16
N LEU A 168 -11.49 8.41 -6.44
CA LEU A 168 -11.72 9.47 -7.42
C LEU A 168 -11.07 9.18 -8.79
N ARG A 169 -10.85 7.91 -9.15
CA ARG A 169 -10.24 7.59 -10.45
C ARG A 169 -11.17 7.94 -11.60
N THR A 170 -10.65 8.80 -12.48
CA THR A 170 -11.35 9.25 -13.68
C THR A 170 -11.09 8.36 -14.89
N ALA A 171 -9.96 7.67 -14.95
CA ALA A 171 -9.58 6.76 -16.02
C ALA A 171 -9.49 5.29 -15.54
N PRO A 172 -9.83 4.32 -16.40
CA PRO A 172 -9.69 2.91 -16.08
C PRO A 172 -8.20 2.49 -16.01
N ARG A 173 -7.91 1.45 -15.22
CA ARG A 173 -6.54 1.00 -14.92
C ARG A 173 -5.94 0.13 -16.01
N LEU A 174 -4.65 0.36 -16.29
CA LEU A 174 -3.78 -0.54 -17.03
C LEU A 174 -2.49 -0.77 -16.22
N LEU A 175 -2.12 -2.03 -15.98
CA LEU A 175 -0.95 -2.41 -15.16
C LEU A 175 0.12 -3.02 -16.07
N ILE A 176 1.35 -2.50 -15.99
CA ILE A 176 2.51 -2.92 -16.79
C ILE A 176 3.77 -3.00 -15.92
N THR A 177 4.85 -3.55 -16.46
CA THR A 177 6.13 -3.55 -15.74
C THR A 177 6.82 -2.18 -15.83
N LEU A 178 7.66 -1.86 -14.85
CA LEU A 178 8.53 -0.67 -14.92
C LEU A 178 9.47 -0.70 -16.14
N ALA A 179 9.91 -1.88 -16.57
CA ALA A 179 10.74 -2.01 -17.76
C ALA A 179 9.99 -1.55 -19.01
N ASP A 180 8.72 -1.93 -19.14
CA ASP A 180 7.89 -1.53 -20.28
C ASP A 180 7.52 -0.04 -20.20
N ALA A 181 7.26 0.50 -19.02
CA ALA A 181 7.00 1.94 -18.87
C ALA A 181 8.20 2.83 -19.22
N ARG A 182 9.43 2.32 -19.06
CA ARG A 182 10.65 3.00 -19.54
C ARG A 182 10.79 2.89 -21.06
N ARG A 183 10.40 1.75 -21.64
CA ARG A 183 10.44 1.50 -23.09
C ARG A 183 9.35 2.23 -23.87
N SER A 184 8.22 2.55 -23.24
CA SER A 184 7.08 3.20 -23.90
C SER A 184 7.32 4.62 -24.37
N GLY A 185 8.40 5.26 -23.92
CA GLY A 185 8.74 6.64 -24.29
C GLY A 185 7.81 7.71 -23.69
N ILE A 186 6.78 7.32 -22.91
CA ILE A 186 5.77 8.25 -22.35
C ILE A 186 6.34 9.06 -21.17
N VAL A 187 7.24 8.46 -20.41
CA VAL A 187 7.85 9.10 -19.24
C VAL A 187 9.02 9.96 -19.71
N GLN A 188 8.73 11.22 -20.01
CA GLN A 188 9.70 12.22 -20.44
C GLN A 188 9.77 13.38 -19.44
N PRO A 189 10.82 14.21 -19.48
CA PRO A 189 10.85 15.46 -18.72
C PRO A 189 9.60 16.31 -19.01
N GLY A 190 8.83 16.64 -17.97
CA GLY A 190 7.54 17.35 -18.09
C GLY A 190 6.30 16.44 -18.03
N SER A 191 6.44 15.12 -18.15
CA SER A 191 5.33 14.18 -17.96
C SER A 191 4.86 14.19 -16.50
N ARG A 192 3.54 14.18 -16.30
CA ARG A 192 2.91 14.13 -14.97
C ARG A 192 2.92 12.70 -14.43
N VAL A 193 4.06 12.28 -13.90
CA VAL A 193 4.24 10.97 -13.28
C VAL A 193 4.23 11.10 -11.77
N SER A 194 3.40 10.29 -11.11
CA SER A 194 3.45 10.11 -9.67
C SER A 194 4.32 8.90 -9.36
N TYR A 195 5.47 9.15 -8.75
CA TYR A 195 6.37 8.12 -8.26
C TYR A 195 5.92 7.69 -6.86
N ARG A 196 5.61 6.41 -6.70
CA ARG A 196 5.20 5.82 -5.42
C ARG A 196 6.18 4.74 -5.04
N TYR A 197 6.62 4.78 -3.78
CA TYR A 197 7.56 3.82 -3.22
C TYR A 197 6.90 3.19 -1.99
N GLY A 198 6.52 1.92 -2.13
CA GLY A 198 6.08 1.10 -1.01
C GLY A 198 7.28 0.63 -0.20
N LEU A 199 7.20 0.75 1.11
CA LEU A 199 8.22 0.31 2.06
C LEU A 199 7.62 -0.74 2.98
N ALA A 200 8.33 -1.85 3.19
CA ALA A 200 7.94 -2.92 4.10
C ALA A 200 9.13 -3.37 4.94
N GLY A 201 8.94 -3.54 6.24
CA GLY A 201 10.04 -3.91 7.13
C GLY A 201 9.66 -4.02 8.60
N SER A 202 10.66 -4.30 9.44
CA SER A 202 10.44 -4.28 10.89
C SER A 202 10.16 -2.86 11.38
N ARG A 203 9.45 -2.72 12.51
CA ARG A 203 9.15 -1.40 13.10
C ARG A 203 10.42 -0.59 13.39
N ALA A 204 11.49 -1.26 13.82
CA ALA A 204 12.78 -0.64 14.10
C ALA A 204 13.48 -0.18 12.81
N ALA A 205 13.46 -1.00 11.75
CA ALA A 205 14.03 -0.65 10.45
C ALA A 205 13.32 0.56 9.82
N LEU A 206 11.99 0.53 9.81
CA LEU A 206 11.18 1.65 9.30
C LEU A 206 11.42 2.93 10.11
N ALA A 207 11.52 2.86 11.43
CA ALA A 207 11.80 4.04 12.26
C ALA A 207 13.19 4.65 11.99
N ARG A 208 14.22 3.84 11.74
CA ARG A 208 15.55 4.34 11.34
C ARG A 208 15.49 5.05 9.99
N TYR A 209 14.82 4.43 9.03
CA TYR A 209 14.67 4.99 7.69
C TYR A 209 13.83 6.27 7.67
N ASP A 210 12.76 6.33 8.48
CA ASP A 210 11.92 7.52 8.65
C ASP A 210 12.75 8.69 9.22
N ALA A 211 13.63 8.44 10.20
CA ALA A 211 14.53 9.47 10.74
C ALA A 211 15.57 9.95 9.70
N TYR A 212 16.05 9.06 8.84
CA TYR A 212 16.93 9.40 7.73
C TYR A 212 16.20 10.29 6.69
N LEU A 213 14.95 9.96 6.38
CA LEU A 213 14.14 10.71 5.41
C LEU A 213 13.68 12.07 5.94
N SER A 214 13.22 12.16 7.20
CA SER A 214 12.69 13.40 7.77
C SER A 214 13.70 14.56 7.76
N THR A 215 15.00 14.24 7.82
CA THR A 215 16.08 15.23 7.75
C THR A 215 16.29 15.77 6.33
N ARG A 216 15.79 15.08 5.30
CA ARG A 216 16.04 15.35 3.88
C ARG A 216 14.80 15.67 3.06
N LEU A 217 13.62 15.36 3.59
CA LEU A 217 12.34 15.76 3.02
C LEU A 217 12.16 17.26 3.27
N GLN A 218 12.32 18.07 2.22
CA GLN A 218 11.81 19.44 2.26
C GLN A 218 10.28 19.36 2.18
N PRO A 219 9.54 20.06 3.05
CA PRO A 219 8.11 20.22 2.85
C PRO A 219 7.91 21.01 1.55
N ASP A 220 7.13 20.44 0.63
CA ASP A 220 6.54 21.18 -0.49
C ASP A 220 5.58 22.27 0.02
#